data_AF-A0A1P7ZNR9-F1
#
_entry.id   AF-A0A1P7ZNR9-F1
#
_cell.length_a   1.000
_cell.length_b   1.000
_cell.length_c   1.000
_cell.angle_alpha   90.00
_cell.angle_beta   90.00
_cell.angle_gamma   90.00
#
_symmetry.space_group_name_H-M   'P 1'
#
loop_
_entity.id
_entity.type
_entity.pdbx_description
1 polymer ?
#
loop_
_entity_poly.entity_id
_entity_poly.type
_entity_poly.pdbx_seq_one_letter_code
_entity_poly.pdbx_strand_id
1 'polypeptide(L)'
;ILIAIPIHIYKLLAEHWPFGVHICKLVPFIQKATVGVTVLSLCALSIDRYRAVASWNRIRGIGIPVRKAIELTLIWAVAIILAVPEAIAFNLVELDFRGQTILVCMLPMEQTSDFMRFYQEVKVWWL
;
A
#
# COMPACT_ATOMS: atom_id res chain seq x y z
N ILE A 1 -2.98 -7.58 6.97
CA ILE A 1 -4.18 -8.43 7.20
C ILE A 1 -4.74 -8.18 8.60
N LEU A 2 -3.97 -8.44 9.67
CA LEU A 2 -4.42 -8.28 11.06
C LEU A 2 -4.97 -6.88 11.39
N ILE A 3 -4.34 -5.82 10.88
CA ILE A 3 -4.77 -4.43 11.14
C ILE A 3 -5.76 -3.94 10.08
N ALA A 4 -5.56 -4.33 8.82
CA ALA A 4 -6.36 -3.82 7.71
C ALA A 4 -7.81 -4.33 7.72
N ILE A 5 -8.05 -5.61 8.04
CA ILE A 5 -9.40 -6.19 7.96
C ILE A 5 -10.35 -5.58 9.01
N PRO A 6 -10.01 -5.51 10.31
CA PRO A 6 -10.91 -4.93 11.30
C PRO A 6 -11.21 -3.46 11.02
N ILE A 7 -10.24 -2.70 10.53
CA ILE A 7 -10.43 -1.28 10.20
C ILE A 7 -11.31 -1.10 8.96
N HIS A 8 -11.17 -1.95 7.96
CA HIS A 8 -12.08 -1.95 6.80
C HIS A 8 -13.49 -2.31 7.20
N ILE A 9 -13.67 -3.35 8.01
CA ILE A 9 -14.98 -3.74 8.53
C ILE A 9 -15.57 -2.60 9.37
N TYR A 10 -14.76 -1.97 10.22
CA TYR A 10 -15.20 -0.80 10.98
C TYR A 10 -15.64 0.33 10.05
N LYS A 11 -14.87 0.67 9.00
CA LYS A 11 -15.25 1.71 8.04
C LYS A 11 -16.52 1.36 7.25
N LEU A 12 -16.78 0.08 7.01
CA LEU A 12 -18.01 -0.41 6.35
C LEU A 12 -19.23 -0.33 7.27
N LEU A 13 -19.06 -0.53 8.58
CA LEU A 13 -20.14 -0.58 9.56
C LEU A 13 -20.38 0.75 10.28
N ALA A 14 -19.34 1.56 10.45
CA ALA A 14 -19.37 2.82 11.16
C ALA A 14 -19.41 3.99 10.17
N GLU A 15 -20.42 4.84 10.32
CA GLU A 15 -20.59 6.07 9.52
C GLU A 15 -19.59 7.17 9.91
N HIS A 16 -18.89 7.02 11.05
CA HIS A 16 -18.00 8.03 11.61
C HIS A 16 -16.56 7.50 11.79
N TRP A 17 -15.57 8.35 11.53
CA TRP A 17 -14.15 8.05 11.68
C TRP A 17 -13.53 8.79 12.89
N PRO A 18 -13.42 8.14 14.06
CA PRO A 18 -12.93 8.78 15.29
C PRO A 18 -11.40 8.83 15.43
N PHE A 19 -10.66 8.15 14.54
CA PHE A 19 -9.20 7.93 14.69
C PHE A 19 -8.33 9.09 14.18
N GLY A 20 -8.96 10.17 13.71
CA GLY A 20 -8.27 11.35 13.17
C GLY A 20 -7.61 11.13 11.80
N VAL A 21 -6.98 12.19 11.31
CA VAL A 21 -6.40 12.26 9.95
C VAL A 21 -5.15 11.38 9.78
N HIS A 22 -4.34 11.22 10.82
CA HIS A 22 -3.12 10.42 10.75
C HIS A 22 -3.43 8.94 10.49
N ILE A 23 -4.37 8.37 11.25
CA ILE A 23 -4.76 6.97 11.08
C ILE A 23 -5.50 6.80 9.74
N CYS A 24 -6.30 7.79 9.31
CA CYS A 24 -6.94 7.79 7.99
C CYS A 24 -5.95 7.64 6.83
N LYS A 25 -4.77 8.26 6.93
CA LYS A 25 -3.69 8.15 5.93
C LYS A 25 -2.84 6.89 6.10
N LEU A 26 -2.55 6.51 7.33
CA LEU A 26 -1.64 5.42 7.67
C LEU A 26 -2.22 4.04 7.31
N VAL A 27 -3.53 3.85 7.50
CA VAL A 27 -4.21 2.57 7.20
C VAL A 27 -4.10 2.17 5.72
N PRO A 28 -4.54 3.00 4.74
CA PRO A 28 -4.42 2.65 3.32
C PRO A 28 -2.95 2.54 2.88
N PHE A 29 -2.06 3.37 3.45
CA PHE A 29 -0.61 3.28 3.22
C PHE A 29 -0.05 1.90 3.61
N ILE A 30 -0.25 1.46 4.86
CA ILE A 30 0.27 0.17 5.34
C ILE A 30 -0.33 -0.99 4.55
N GLN A 31 -1.62 -0.92 4.23
CA GLN A 31 -2.26 -1.96 3.45
C GLN A 31 -1.62 -2.10 2.06
N LYS A 32 -1.47 -1.00 1.33
CA LYS A 32 -0.89 -1.01 -0.03
C LYS A 32 0.59 -1.37 0.00
N ALA A 33 1.34 -0.88 0.98
CA ALA A 33 2.73 -1.28 1.20
C ALA A 33 2.85 -2.80 1.46
N THR A 34 2.02 -3.37 2.35
CA THR A 34 2.05 -4.80 2.67
C THR A 34 1.72 -5.67 1.47
N VAL A 35 0.70 -5.28 0.68
CA VAL A 35 0.35 -5.97 -0.56
C VAL A 35 1.50 -5.89 -1.57
N GLY A 36 2.09 -4.70 -1.74
CA GLY A 36 3.25 -4.49 -2.62
C GLY A 36 4.46 -5.34 -2.23
N VAL A 37 4.85 -5.34 -0.95
CA VAL A 37 5.94 -6.19 -0.42
C VAL A 37 5.65 -7.66 -0.68
N THR A 38 4.41 -8.11 -0.47
CA THR A 38 4.04 -9.52 -0.66
C THR A 38 4.17 -9.95 -2.12
N VAL A 39 3.59 -9.18 -3.06
CA VAL A 39 3.65 -9.47 -4.50
C VAL A 39 5.09 -9.43 -5.01
N LEU A 40 5.85 -8.39 -4.67
CA LEU A 40 7.25 -8.27 -5.09
C LEU A 40 8.13 -9.39 -4.52
N SER A 41 7.90 -9.78 -3.27
CA SER A 41 8.60 -10.91 -2.64
C SER A 41 8.29 -12.23 -3.35
N LEU A 42 7.02 -12.46 -3.70
CA LEU A 42 6.61 -13.64 -4.46
C LEU A 42 7.26 -13.66 -5.86
N CYS A 43 7.29 -12.52 -6.56
CA CYS A 43 7.99 -12.41 -7.84
C CYS A 43 9.49 -12.72 -7.69
N ALA A 44 10.15 -12.17 -6.67
CA ALA A 44 11.57 -12.43 -6.42
C ALA A 44 11.86 -13.90 -6.10
N LEU A 45 10.98 -14.55 -5.31
CA LEU A 45 11.07 -15.99 -5.02
C LEU A 45 10.90 -16.83 -6.30
N SER A 46 9.94 -16.50 -7.15
CA SER A 46 9.74 -17.20 -8.42
C SER A 46 10.95 -17.06 -9.35
N ILE A 47 11.56 -15.88 -9.44
CA ILE A 47 12.78 -15.66 -10.23
C ILE A 47 13.95 -16.45 -9.65
N ASP A 48 14.09 -16.51 -8.32
CA ASP A 48 15.12 -17.31 -7.65
C ASP A 48 14.97 -18.81 -7.99
N ARG A 49 13.75 -19.35 -7.89
CA ARG A 49 13.44 -20.75 -8.24
C ARG A 49 13.70 -21.03 -9.71
N TYR A 50 13.27 -20.14 -10.60
CA TYR A 50 13.52 -20.27 -12.03
C TYR A 50 15.02 -20.30 -12.34
N ARG A 51 15.80 -19.37 -11.76
CA ARG A 51 17.25 -19.33 -11.93
C ARG A 51 17.94 -20.57 -11.34
N ALA A 52 17.46 -21.10 -10.21
CA ALA A 52 18.03 -22.30 -9.62
C ALA A 52 17.86 -23.54 -10.52
N VAL A 53 16.74 -23.64 -11.25
CA VAL A 53 16.49 -24.74 -12.19
C VAL A 53 17.22 -24.54 -13.51
N ALA A 54 17.20 -23.31 -14.06
CA ALA A 54 17.82 -23.00 -15.35
C ALA A 54 19.36 -22.93 -15.28
N SER A 55 19.93 -22.55 -14.14
CA SER A 55 21.38 -22.50 -13.91
C SER A 55 21.82 -23.65 -13.00
N TRP A 56 22.10 -24.81 -13.59
CA TRP A 56 22.61 -26.00 -12.89
C TRP A 56 23.96 -25.76 -12.18
N ASN A 57 24.71 -24.70 -12.52
CA ASN A 57 26.10 -24.53 -12.06
C ASN A 57 26.38 -23.43 -11.00
N ARG A 58 25.38 -22.90 -10.28
CA ARG A 58 25.70 -21.94 -9.20
C ARG A 58 25.96 -22.69 -7.89
N ILE A 59 27.20 -23.15 -7.79
CA ILE A 59 27.88 -23.61 -6.58
C ILE A 59 27.36 -22.84 -5.36
N ARG A 60 26.94 -23.64 -4.39
CA ARG A 60 26.43 -23.35 -3.04
C ARG A 60 27.47 -22.55 -2.24
N GLY A 61 27.74 -21.33 -2.65
CA GLY A 61 28.71 -20.42 -2.04
C GLY A 61 28.05 -19.59 -0.95
N ILE A 62 28.67 -19.57 0.22
CA ILE A 62 28.30 -18.94 1.50
C ILE A 62 28.07 -17.39 1.41
N GLY A 63 28.12 -16.79 0.22
CA GLY A 63 27.94 -15.35 -0.06
C GLY A 63 26.53 -14.88 -0.49
N ILE A 64 25.48 -15.72 -0.33
CA ILE A 64 24.09 -15.38 -0.68
C ILE A 64 23.40 -14.34 0.25
N PRO A 65 23.71 -14.21 1.57
CA PRO A 65 22.86 -13.41 2.45
C PRO A 65 22.88 -11.92 2.12
N VAL A 66 24.01 -11.37 1.68
CA VAL A 66 24.12 -9.93 1.35
C VAL A 66 23.26 -9.57 0.12
N ARG A 67 23.30 -10.40 -0.93
CA ARG A 67 22.48 -10.16 -2.13
C ARG A 67 20.99 -10.30 -1.83
N LYS A 68 20.61 -11.26 -0.99
CA LYS A 68 19.22 -11.43 -0.54
C LYS A 68 18.76 -10.29 0.36
N ALA A 69 19.64 -9.78 1.21
CA ALA A 69 19.37 -8.59 2.01
C ALA A 69 19.14 -7.36 1.11
N ILE A 70 19.98 -7.15 0.09
CA ILE A 70 19.81 -6.06 -0.89
C ILE A 70 18.49 -6.22 -1.68
N GLU A 71 18.18 -7.43 -2.15
CA GLU A 71 16.89 -7.70 -2.82
C GLU A 71 15.71 -7.35 -1.90
N LEU A 72 15.78 -7.74 -0.62
CA LEU A 72 14.74 -7.44 0.36
C LEU A 72 14.61 -5.93 0.65
N THR A 73 15.73 -5.21 0.83
CA THR A 73 15.66 -3.76 1.07
C THR A 73 15.10 -3.01 -0.13
N LEU A 74 15.45 -3.42 -1.36
CA LEU A 74 14.87 -2.86 -2.58
C LEU A 74 13.36 -3.12 -2.68
N ILE A 75 12.90 -4.33 -2.36
CA ILE A 75 11.47 -4.66 -2.34
C ILE A 75 10.72 -3.74 -1.37
N TRP A 76 11.25 -3.54 -0.16
CA TRP A 76 10.66 -2.65 0.82
C TRP A 76 10.64 -1.19 0.35
N ALA A 77 11.75 -0.70 -0.21
CA ALA A 77 11.85 0.66 -0.72
C ALA A 77 10.83 0.92 -1.84
N VAL A 78 10.77 0.02 -2.84
CA VAL A 78 9.83 0.14 -3.97
C VAL A 78 8.38 0.05 -3.47
N ALA A 79 8.06 -0.87 -2.57
CA ALA A 79 6.72 -1.00 -2.02
C ALA A 79 6.28 0.24 -1.23
N ILE A 80 7.17 0.85 -0.46
CA ILE A 80 6.90 2.10 0.26
C ILE A 80 6.66 3.24 -0.73
N ILE A 81 7.54 3.40 -1.74
CA ILE A 81 7.41 4.46 -2.75
C ILE A 81 6.07 4.37 -3.47
N LEU A 82 5.65 3.16 -3.87
CA LEU A 82 4.36 2.94 -4.53
C LEU A 82 3.16 3.16 -3.60
N ALA A 83 3.34 3.10 -2.28
CA ALA A 83 2.29 3.36 -1.30
C ALA A 83 2.17 4.84 -0.89
N VAL A 84 3.19 5.68 -1.13
CA VAL A 84 3.17 7.12 -0.80
C VAL A 84 1.96 7.86 -1.39
N PRO A 85 1.56 7.65 -2.66
CA PRO A 85 0.40 8.36 -3.24
C PRO A 85 -0.88 8.12 -2.43
N GLU A 86 -1.05 6.94 -1.85
CA GLU A 86 -2.23 6.61 -1.03
C GLU A 86 -2.27 7.44 0.26
N ALA A 87 -1.12 7.70 0.89
CA ALA A 87 -1.05 8.53 2.08
C ALA A 87 -1.36 10.01 1.79
N ILE A 88 -1.01 10.49 0.60
CA ILE A 88 -1.27 11.87 0.17
C ILE A 88 -2.73 12.02 -0.26
N ALA A 89 -3.27 11.00 -0.95
CA ALA A 89 -4.59 11.06 -1.56
C ALA A 89 -5.70 11.06 -0.50
N PHE A 90 -5.60 10.18 0.50
CA PHE A 90 -6.64 10.05 1.53
C PHE A 90 -6.62 11.25 2.49
N ASN A 91 -7.78 11.85 2.73
CA ASN A 91 -7.91 12.92 3.71
C ASN A 91 -9.18 12.74 4.56
N LEU A 92 -9.17 13.38 5.72
CA LEU A 92 -10.33 13.46 6.59
C LEU A 92 -11.19 14.62 6.09
N VAL A 93 -12.45 14.35 5.77
CA VAL A 93 -13.40 15.34 5.28
C VAL A 93 -14.56 15.41 6.27
N GLU A 94 -14.94 16.64 6.62
CA GLU A 94 -16.10 16.94 7.43
C GLU A 94 -17.32 17.03 6.51
N LEU A 95 -18.33 16.20 6.76
CA LEU A 95 -19.61 16.25 6.07
C LEU A 95 -20.70 16.60 7.08
N ASP A 96 -21.59 17.52 6.72
CA ASP A 96 -22.79 17.78 7.52
C ASP A 96 -23.92 16.85 7.04
N PHE A 97 -24.35 15.96 7.93
CA PHE A 97 -25.42 15.00 7.66
C PHE A 97 -26.55 15.20 8.68
N ARG A 98 -27.69 15.71 8.21
CA ARG A 98 -28.87 16.02 9.07
C ARG A 98 -28.56 16.95 10.26
N GLY A 99 -27.69 17.94 10.07
CA GLY A 99 -27.27 18.88 11.12
C GLY A 99 -26.30 18.28 12.14
N GLN A 100 -25.71 17.12 11.85
CA GLN A 100 -24.59 16.53 12.58
C GLN A 100 -23.36 16.50 11.69
N THR A 101 -22.25 17.03 12.19
CA THR A 101 -20.96 16.97 11.50
C THR A 101 -20.31 15.61 11.71
N ILE A 102 -20.18 14.83 10.64
CA ILE A 102 -19.49 13.54 10.63
C ILE A 102 -18.13 13.66 9.96
N LEU A 103 -17.12 13.08 10.60
CA LEU A 103 -15.77 12.99 10.07
C LEU A 103 -15.67 11.68 9.29
N VAL A 104 -15.40 11.75 8.00
CA VAL A 104 -15.22 10.57 7.15
C VAL A 104 -13.84 10.57 6.52
N CYS A 105 -13.22 9.39 6.50
CA CYS A 105 -11.94 9.19 5.85
C CYS A 105 -12.15 8.76 4.39
N MET A 106 -11.95 9.68 3.44
CA MET A 106 -12.21 9.43 2.02
C MET A 106 -11.12 10.02 1.11
N LEU A 107 -11.12 9.59 -0.16
CA LEU A 107 -10.32 10.21 -1.20
C LEU A 107 -11.11 11.45 -1.69
N PRO A 108 -10.71 12.69 -1.37
CA PRO A 108 -11.39 13.86 -1.90
C PRO A 108 -11.23 13.92 -3.42
N MET A 109 -12.30 14.35 -4.09
CA MET A 109 -12.35 14.50 -5.55
C MET A 109 -11.40 15.59 -6.06
N GLU A 110 -11.18 16.64 -5.26
CA GLU A 110 -10.34 17.78 -5.62
C GLU A 110 -8.90 17.55 -5.11
N GLN A 111 -8.05 16.95 -5.95
CA GLN A 111 -6.61 16.80 -5.64
C GLN A 111 -5.83 18.03 -6.11
N THR A 112 -4.92 18.51 -5.26
CA THR A 112 -4.17 19.76 -5.45
C THR A 112 -3.01 19.68 -6.44
N SER A 113 -2.64 18.48 -6.91
CA SER A 113 -1.47 18.27 -7.78
C SER A 113 -1.81 17.42 -9.01
N ASP A 114 -1.20 17.74 -10.14
CA ASP A 114 -1.44 17.07 -11.43
C ASP A 114 -1.12 15.58 -11.39
N PHE A 115 -0.06 15.19 -10.66
CA PHE A 115 0.31 13.79 -10.45
C PHE A 115 -0.79 13.01 -9.72
N MET A 116 -1.43 13.62 -8.72
CA MET A 116 -2.47 12.96 -7.93
C MET A 116 -3.77 12.80 -8.72
N ARG A 117 -4.08 13.74 -9.61
CA ARG A 117 -5.17 13.61 -10.58
C ARG A 117 -4.91 12.44 -11.54
N PHE A 118 -3.72 12.37 -12.14
CA PHE A 118 -3.34 11.23 -12.97
C PHE A 118 -3.42 9.90 -12.21
N TYR A 119 -2.88 9.85 -10.98
CA TYR A 119 -2.96 8.66 -10.14
C TYR A 119 -4.42 8.22 -9.89
N GLN A 120 -5.32 9.18 -9.65
CA GLN A 120 -6.73 8.92 -9.42
C GLN A 120 -7.43 8.40 -10.68
N GLU A 121 -7.15 8.98 -11.85
CA GLU A 121 -7.67 8.48 -13.14
C GLU A 121 -7.23 7.03 -13.41
N VAL A 122 -5.94 6.74 -13.25
CA VAL A 122 -5.41 5.37 -13.41
C VAL A 122 -6.09 4.43 -12.42
N LYS A 123 -6.25 4.85 -11.16
CA LYS A 123 -6.88 4.02 -10.13
C LYS A 123 -8.36 3.75 -10.40
N VAL A 124 -9.10 4.74 -10.92
CA VAL A 124 -10.51 4.57 -11.33
C VAL A 124 -10.62 3.65 -12.54
N TRP A 125 -9.69 3.73 -13.49
CA TRP A 125 -9.71 2.86 -14.67
C TRP A 125 -9.46 1.38 -14.34
N TRP A 126 -8.72 1.10 -13.26
CA TRP A 126 -8.39 -0.24 -12.79
C TRP A 126 -9.41 -0.87 -11.82
N LEU A 127 -10.41 -0.11 -11.35
CA LEU A 127 -11.45 -0.56 -10.40
C LEU A 127 -12.79 -0.77 -11.12
#